data_AF-X0VPC2-F1
#
_entry.id   AF-X0VPC2-F1
#
_cell.length_a   1.000
_cell.length_b   1.000
_cell.length_c   1.000
_cell.angle_alpha   90.00
_cell.angle_beta   90.00
_cell.angle_gamma   90.00
#
_symmetry.space_group_name_H-M   'P 1'
#
loop_
_entity.id
_entity.type
_entity.pdbx_description
1 polymer ?
#
loop_
_entity_poly.entity_id
_entity_poly.type
_entity_poly.pdbx_seq_one_letter_code
_entity_poly.pdbx_strand_id
1 'polypeptide(L)'
;MTANVRILDGFEDPAFGPERWNALVKRSATNVVFLTWEWQRAWWEVFGRGRLLLILAQREGSGGVLAPLFIDGGMAFLVGSGSSDYLDLIGETEDTELLKALLRAALRAEPELVGFRFYHVPETSRTGAQLRAIADELKLTCVDEGELVAPALMSSAGTEIRQAADRRRLVRHERFFQRDGALTIHHWQHGDAILRHLPSFFAQHIRRWEATCYPSLFLDAAQQSFYRLLADQAGPAGW
;
A
#
# COMPACT_ATOMS: atom_id res chain seq x y z
N MET A 1 6.81 19.94 22.64
CA MET A 1 7.23 18.57 23.01
C MET A 1 8.17 18.05 21.95
N THR A 2 9.30 17.47 22.33
CA THR A 2 10.33 16.98 21.39
C THR A 2 9.84 15.68 20.72
N ALA A 3 10.08 15.53 19.41
CA ALA A 3 9.80 14.29 18.71
C ALA A 3 10.79 13.19 19.13
N ASN A 4 10.27 12.02 19.53
CA ASN A 4 11.05 10.81 19.72
C ASN A 4 11.08 10.05 18.39
N VAL A 5 12.27 9.63 17.93
CA VAL A 5 12.43 8.85 16.70
C VAL A 5 13.12 7.53 17.00
N ARG A 6 12.53 6.45 16.51
CA ARG A 6 13.04 5.09 16.65
C ARG A 6 13.11 4.40 15.30
N ILE A 7 14.22 3.74 15.01
CA ILE A 7 14.32 2.77 13.91
C ILE A 7 13.84 1.43 14.46
N LEU A 8 12.88 0.81 13.77
CA LEU A 8 12.31 -0.47 14.19
C LEU A 8 13.20 -1.62 13.71
N ASP A 9 13.21 -2.72 14.47
CA ASP A 9 13.89 -3.97 14.10
C ASP A 9 13.07 -4.78 13.08
N GLY A 10 12.87 -4.18 11.91
CA GLY A 10 12.05 -4.77 10.84
C GLY A 10 10.59 -4.99 11.24
N PHE A 11 9.92 -5.91 10.54
CA PHE A 11 8.52 -6.27 10.78
C PHE A 11 8.31 -7.11 12.06
N GLU A 12 9.40 -7.60 12.67
CA GLU A 12 9.40 -8.42 13.89
C GLU A 12 9.72 -7.60 15.16
N ASP A 13 9.72 -6.26 15.08
CA ASP A 13 10.00 -5.38 16.23
C ASP A 13 9.04 -5.70 17.39
N PRO A 14 9.55 -6.14 18.55
CA PRO A 14 8.70 -6.63 19.64
C PRO A 14 7.87 -5.54 20.30
N ALA A 15 8.22 -4.27 20.11
CA ALA A 15 7.52 -3.12 20.68
C ALA A 15 6.53 -2.46 19.69
N PHE A 16 6.52 -2.90 18.43
CA PHE A 16 5.68 -2.33 17.38
C PHE A 16 5.18 -3.38 16.39
N GLY A 17 4.23 -4.19 16.85
CA GLY A 17 3.57 -5.22 16.05
C GLY A 17 2.40 -4.74 15.18
N PRO A 18 1.69 -5.69 14.53
CA PRO A 18 0.64 -5.44 13.56
C PRO A 18 -0.49 -4.53 14.06
N GLU A 19 -0.91 -4.67 15.32
CA GLU A 19 -2.02 -3.91 15.87
C GLU A 19 -1.70 -2.42 15.96
N ARG A 20 -0.47 -2.09 16.38
CA ARG A 20 0.00 -0.70 16.47
C ARG A 20 0.20 -0.08 15.10
N TRP A 21 0.74 -0.87 14.16
CA TRP A 21 0.88 -0.46 12.76
C TRP A 21 -0.48 -0.12 12.16
N ASN A 22 -1.42 -1.06 12.20
CA ASN A 22 -2.74 -0.90 11.60
C ASN A 22 -3.59 0.16 12.33
N ALA A 23 -3.32 0.43 13.62
CA ALA A 23 -3.90 1.58 14.32
C ALA A 23 -3.40 2.93 13.75
N LEU A 24 -2.14 3.04 13.31
CA LEU A 24 -1.68 4.23 12.59
C LEU A 24 -2.29 4.32 11.19
N VAL A 25 -2.40 3.21 10.45
CA VAL A 25 -3.04 3.18 9.12
C VAL A 25 -4.46 3.73 9.19
N LYS A 26 -5.27 3.27 10.15
CA LYS A 26 -6.65 3.74 10.37
C LYS A 26 -6.76 5.24 10.62
N ARG A 27 -5.70 5.87 11.12
CA ARG A 27 -5.64 7.31 11.44
C ARG A 27 -4.95 8.13 10.34
N SER A 28 -4.41 7.47 9.33
CA SER A 28 -3.73 8.10 8.21
C SER A 28 -4.74 8.76 7.27
N ALA A 29 -4.36 9.85 6.63
CA ALA A 29 -5.13 10.41 5.52
C ALA A 29 -5.29 9.38 4.38
N THR A 30 -4.25 8.58 4.16
CA THR A 30 -4.23 7.45 3.24
C THR A 30 -4.51 6.16 4.02
N ASN A 31 -5.78 5.76 4.15
CA ASN A 31 -6.20 4.52 4.81
C ASN A 31 -6.58 3.46 3.75
N VAL A 32 -5.57 2.77 3.22
CA VAL A 32 -5.70 1.81 2.12
C VAL A 32 -5.02 0.48 2.46
N VAL A 33 -5.46 -0.60 1.80
CA VAL A 33 -4.93 -1.95 2.02
C VAL A 33 -3.40 -2.03 1.85
N PHE A 34 -2.85 -1.27 0.91
CA PHE A 34 -1.42 -1.25 0.60
C PHE A 34 -0.53 -0.80 1.76
N LEU A 35 -1.09 -0.10 2.75
CA LEU A 35 -0.35 0.40 3.91
C LEU A 35 -0.53 -0.46 5.16
N THR A 36 -1.39 -1.47 5.12
CA THR A 36 -1.58 -2.42 6.22
C THR A 36 -0.30 -3.23 6.47
N TRP A 37 -0.13 -3.69 7.71
CA TRP A 37 1.05 -4.46 8.09
C TRP A 37 1.16 -5.74 7.26
N GLU A 38 0.05 -6.42 7.02
CA GLU A 38 -0.04 -7.67 6.26
C GLU A 38 0.42 -7.48 4.81
N TRP A 39 -0.04 -6.41 4.16
CA TRP A 39 0.41 -6.08 2.80
C TRP A 39 1.91 -5.73 2.77
N GLN A 40 2.34 -4.84 3.66
CA GLN A 40 3.72 -4.34 3.66
C GLN A 40 4.73 -5.43 4.00
N ARG A 41 4.40 -6.32 4.93
CA ARG A 41 5.20 -7.49 5.26
C ARG A 41 5.27 -8.47 4.09
N ALA A 42 4.13 -8.87 3.53
CA ALA A 42 4.10 -9.81 2.41
C ALA A 42 4.86 -9.25 1.20
N TRP A 43 4.73 -7.95 0.92
CA TRP A 43 5.46 -7.30 -0.14
C TRP A 43 6.97 -7.31 0.13
N TRP A 44 7.40 -6.98 1.34
CA TRP A 44 8.82 -6.99 1.70
C TRP A 44 9.44 -8.39 1.65
N GLU A 45 8.73 -9.42 2.11
CA GLU A 45 9.22 -10.79 2.08
C GLU A 45 9.45 -11.33 0.66
N VAL A 46 8.65 -10.87 -0.33
CA VAL A 46 8.71 -11.39 -1.70
C VAL A 46 9.48 -10.49 -2.65
N PHE A 47 9.29 -9.17 -2.55
CA PHE A 47 9.85 -8.18 -3.48
C PHE A 47 10.89 -7.28 -2.84
N GLY A 48 11.13 -7.42 -1.53
CA GLY A 48 12.10 -6.63 -0.80
C GLY A 48 13.49 -6.74 -1.41
N ARG A 49 14.18 -5.60 -1.44
CA ARG A 49 15.54 -5.48 -1.97
C ARG A 49 16.29 -4.39 -1.24
N GLY A 50 17.61 -4.44 -1.33
CA GLY A 50 18.47 -3.52 -0.59
C GLY A 50 18.26 -3.70 0.92
N ARG A 51 18.05 -2.60 1.64
CA ARG A 51 17.96 -2.61 3.11
C ARG A 51 16.63 -2.06 3.60
N LEU A 52 15.90 -2.83 4.41
CA LEU A 52 14.70 -2.36 5.10
C LEU A 52 15.06 -1.22 6.07
N LEU A 53 14.25 -0.17 6.10
CA LEU A 53 14.37 0.94 7.03
C LEU A 53 12.98 1.41 7.47
N LEU A 54 12.53 0.87 8.60
CA LEU A 54 11.27 1.28 9.22
C LEU A 54 11.56 2.32 10.30
N ILE A 55 11.00 3.52 10.18
CA ILE A 55 11.23 4.61 11.13
C ILE A 55 9.91 5.08 11.71
N LEU A 56 9.83 5.10 13.03
CA LEU A 56 8.70 5.63 13.79
C LEU A 56 9.10 6.93 14.47
N ALA A 57 8.41 8.02 14.14
CA ALA A 57 8.51 9.31 14.83
C ALA A 57 7.22 9.57 15.61
N GLN A 58 7.32 9.86 16.91
CA GLN A 58 6.19 10.04 17.81
C GLN A 58 6.42 11.23 18.75
N ARG A 59 5.35 11.85 19.24
CA ARG A 59 5.45 12.70 20.44
C ARG A 59 4.92 11.93 21.65
N GLU A 60 5.40 12.29 22.83
CA GLU A 60 4.90 11.72 24.07
C GLU A 60 3.40 11.99 24.23
N GLY A 61 2.61 10.93 24.41
CA GLY A 61 1.16 11.03 24.64
C GLY A 61 0.30 11.38 23.43
N SER A 62 0.86 11.48 22.21
CA SER A 62 0.10 11.73 20.97
C SER A 62 0.32 10.62 19.93
N GLY A 63 -0.25 10.78 18.73
CA GLY A 63 0.08 9.90 17.62
C GLY A 63 1.46 10.13 17.05
N GLY A 64 1.77 9.41 15.96
CA GLY A 64 3.05 9.48 15.29
C GLY A 64 2.95 9.25 13.79
N VAL A 65 4.10 9.29 13.15
CA VAL A 65 4.30 8.99 11.73
C VAL A 65 5.29 7.84 11.62
N LEU A 66 4.90 6.85 10.84
CA LEU A 66 5.71 5.71 10.46
C LEU A 66 6.09 5.85 8.98
N ALA A 67 7.38 5.73 8.69
CA ALA A 67 7.87 5.63 7.32
C ALA A 67 8.30 4.19 7.06
N PRO A 68 7.50 3.43 6.29
CA PRO A 68 7.92 2.14 5.81
C PRO A 68 8.84 2.32 4.61
N LEU A 69 10.15 2.43 4.83
CA LEU A 69 11.12 2.66 3.76
C LEU A 69 11.98 1.42 3.49
N PHE A 70 12.56 1.37 2.30
CA PHE A 70 13.74 0.57 2.02
C PHE A 70 14.74 1.37 1.19
N ILE A 71 16.02 1.07 1.35
CA ILE A 71 17.11 1.74 0.66
C ILE A 71 17.66 0.81 -0.41
N ASP A 72 17.71 1.30 -1.64
CA ASP A 72 18.25 0.59 -2.79
C ASP A 72 18.92 1.58 -3.75
N GLY A 73 20.12 1.27 -4.22
CA GLY A 73 20.88 2.15 -5.13
C GLY A 73 21.07 3.59 -4.64
N GLY A 74 21.23 3.80 -3.33
CA GLY A 74 21.39 5.14 -2.73
C GLY A 74 20.10 5.95 -2.61
N MET A 75 18.94 5.37 -2.89
CA MET A 75 17.63 6.03 -2.78
C MET A 75 16.75 5.31 -1.76
N ALA A 76 15.94 6.06 -1.01
CA ALA A 76 14.93 5.52 -0.10
C ALA A 76 13.54 5.52 -0.77
N PHE A 77 12.89 4.37 -0.79
CA PHE A 77 11.57 4.16 -1.39
C PHE A 77 10.57 3.70 -0.35
N LEU A 78 9.28 3.96 -0.56
CA LEU A 78 8.23 3.36 0.27
C LEU A 78 8.13 1.86 -0.02
N VAL A 79 8.01 1.03 1.03
CA VAL A 79 7.64 -0.39 0.90
C VAL A 79 6.32 -0.46 0.13
N GLY A 80 6.25 -1.33 -0.88
CA GLY A 80 5.15 -1.40 -1.86
C GLY A 80 5.45 -0.73 -3.21
N SER A 81 6.55 0.02 -3.33
CA SER A 81 6.92 0.71 -4.58
C SER A 81 7.09 -0.26 -5.75
N GLY A 82 6.26 -0.10 -6.78
CA GLY A 82 6.26 -0.92 -8.00
C GLY A 82 5.09 -1.91 -8.12
N SER A 83 4.38 -2.19 -7.01
CA SER A 83 3.24 -3.14 -7.00
C SER A 83 1.97 -2.61 -6.32
N SER A 84 2.06 -1.47 -5.63
CA SER A 84 0.94 -0.85 -4.91
C SER A 84 0.46 0.42 -5.60
N ASP A 85 -0.85 0.61 -5.71
CA ASP A 85 -1.44 1.77 -6.41
C ASP A 85 -1.50 3.04 -5.55
N TYR A 86 -1.51 2.92 -4.23
CA TYR A 86 -1.49 4.06 -3.31
C TYR A 86 -0.51 3.79 -2.18
N LEU A 87 0.46 4.68 -2.01
CA LEU A 87 1.50 4.60 -0.98
C LEU A 87 1.62 5.92 -0.24
N ASP A 88 2.06 5.88 1.01
CA ASP A 88 2.25 7.08 1.81
C ASP A 88 3.10 6.77 3.05
N LEU A 89 3.49 7.84 3.74
CA LEU A 89 3.83 7.78 5.16
C LEU A 89 2.55 7.49 5.97
N ILE A 90 2.69 6.71 7.04
CA ILE A 90 1.55 6.18 7.81
C ILE A 90 1.41 6.98 9.10
N GLY A 91 0.27 7.64 9.30
CA GLY A 91 -0.09 8.36 10.53
C GLY A 91 -0.33 9.85 10.31
N GLU A 92 0.10 10.67 11.27
CA GLU A 92 -0.15 12.12 11.33
C GLU A 92 0.81 12.94 10.43
N THR A 93 0.71 12.80 9.12
CA THR A 93 1.65 13.43 8.17
C THR A 93 1.52 14.96 8.08
N GLU A 94 0.56 15.58 8.78
CA GLU A 94 0.44 17.04 8.89
C GLU A 94 1.47 17.65 9.84
N ASP A 95 2.07 16.86 10.73
CA ASP A 95 3.07 17.32 11.68
C ASP A 95 4.47 17.38 11.04
N THR A 96 4.85 18.58 10.59
CA THR A 96 6.13 18.82 9.91
C THR A 96 7.35 18.53 10.77
N GLU A 97 7.26 18.65 12.10
CA GLU A 97 8.39 18.33 12.98
C GLU A 97 8.60 16.82 13.08
N LEU A 98 7.53 16.02 13.09
CA LEU A 98 7.64 14.56 13.00
C LEU A 98 8.25 14.14 11.65
N LEU A 99 7.79 14.75 10.55
CA LEU A 99 8.36 14.48 9.23
C LEU A 99 9.85 14.84 9.14
N LYS A 100 10.24 16.03 9.62
CA LYS A 100 11.65 16.45 9.67
C LYS A 100 12.49 15.49 10.52
N ALA A 101 11.99 15.10 11.69
CA ALA A 101 12.69 14.17 12.57
C ALA A 101 12.89 12.80 11.91
N LEU A 102 11.88 12.32 11.19
CA LEU A 102 11.92 11.07 10.43
C LEU A 102 12.94 11.12 9.30
N LEU A 103 12.88 12.14 8.43
CA LEU A 103 13.80 12.26 7.29
C LEU A 103 15.26 12.44 7.76
N ARG A 104 15.49 13.21 8.82
CA ARG A 104 16.81 13.33 9.45
C ARG A 104 17.30 11.99 10.01
N ALA A 105 16.40 11.18 10.56
CA ALA A 105 16.78 9.85 11.04
C ALA A 105 17.17 8.93 9.89
N ALA A 106 16.47 8.98 8.76
CA ALA A 106 16.84 8.24 7.56
C ALA A 106 18.23 8.67 7.03
N LEU A 107 18.47 9.98 6.88
CA LEU A 107 19.77 10.51 6.43
C LEU A 107 20.92 10.14 7.38
N ARG A 108 20.67 10.04 8.69
CA ARG A 108 21.68 9.57 9.66
C ARG A 108 21.90 8.07 9.62
N ALA A 109 20.83 7.30 9.40
CA ALA A 109 20.89 5.84 9.31
C ALA A 109 21.56 5.35 8.03
N GLU A 110 21.63 6.20 7.00
CA GLU A 110 22.26 5.91 5.72
C GLU A 110 23.05 7.14 5.22
N PRO A 111 24.33 7.28 5.59
CA PRO A 111 25.13 8.43 5.22
C PRO A 111 25.37 8.60 3.71
N GLU A 112 25.26 7.51 2.93
CA GLU A 112 25.38 7.53 1.47
C GLU A 112 24.04 7.77 0.75
N LEU A 113 22.96 8.04 1.51
CA LEU A 113 21.63 8.28 0.95
C LEU A 113 21.64 9.56 0.10
N VAL A 114 21.32 9.40 -1.18
CA VAL A 114 21.22 10.48 -2.15
C VAL A 114 19.87 11.21 -2.02
N GLY A 115 18.80 10.47 -1.73
CA GLY A 115 17.49 11.06 -1.58
C GLY A 115 16.35 10.07 -1.34
N PHE A 116 15.13 10.58 -1.49
CA PHE A 116 13.89 9.86 -1.25
C PHE A 116 13.05 9.88 -2.52
N ARG A 117 12.28 8.81 -2.73
CA ARG A 117 11.38 8.68 -3.86
C ARG A 117 10.07 8.06 -3.42
N PHE A 118 9.04 8.90 -3.34
CA PHE A 118 7.72 8.50 -2.87
C PHE A 118 6.76 8.44 -4.05
N TYR A 119 6.59 7.23 -4.56
CA TYR A 119 5.64 6.96 -5.64
C TYR A 119 4.21 6.88 -5.12
N HIS A 120 3.25 7.25 -5.97
CA HIS A 120 1.82 6.98 -5.76
C HIS A 120 1.24 7.55 -4.45
N VAL A 121 1.75 8.70 -4.00
CA VAL A 121 1.15 9.45 -2.90
C VAL A 121 -0.17 10.06 -3.36
N PRO A 122 -1.31 9.73 -2.74
CA PRO A 122 -2.60 10.28 -3.17
C PRO A 122 -2.63 11.80 -3.06
N GLU A 123 -3.31 12.47 -3.99
CA GLU A 123 -3.47 13.94 -3.96
C GLU A 123 -4.23 14.43 -2.71
N THR A 124 -5.10 13.58 -2.14
CA THR A 124 -5.79 13.85 -0.88
C THR A 124 -4.88 13.81 0.34
N SER A 125 -3.68 13.24 0.21
CA SER A 125 -2.66 13.25 1.25
C SER A 125 -1.90 14.56 1.26
N ARG A 126 -1.63 15.08 2.45
CA ARG A 126 -0.80 16.29 2.61
C ARG A 126 0.69 15.98 2.59
N THR A 127 1.11 14.72 2.55
CA THR A 127 2.52 14.31 2.56
C THR A 127 3.34 15.06 1.50
N GLY A 128 2.90 15.07 0.24
CA GLY A 128 3.63 15.77 -0.83
C GLY A 128 3.80 17.27 -0.57
N ALA A 129 2.74 17.95 -0.11
CA ALA A 129 2.78 19.37 0.22
C ALA A 129 3.69 19.66 1.43
N GLN A 130 3.64 18.82 2.47
CA GLN A 130 4.45 19.00 3.68
C GLN A 130 5.93 18.72 3.42
N LEU A 131 6.24 17.70 2.62
CA LEU A 131 7.62 17.39 2.22
C LEU A 131 8.25 18.55 1.43
N ARG A 132 7.49 19.16 0.50
CA ARG A 132 7.93 20.37 -0.19
C ARG A 132 8.22 21.52 0.77
N ALA A 133 7.36 21.73 1.76
CA ALA A 133 7.51 22.82 2.73
C ALA A 133 8.76 22.67 3.63
N ILE A 134 9.20 21.44 3.90
CA ILE A 134 10.36 21.17 4.79
C ILE A 134 11.65 20.83 4.04
N ALA A 135 11.62 20.73 2.71
CA ALA A 135 12.75 20.26 1.91
C ALA A 135 13.99 21.17 2.07
N ASP A 136 13.79 22.49 2.01
CA ASP A 136 14.87 23.48 2.14
C ASP A 136 15.56 23.41 3.51
N GLU A 137 14.78 23.21 4.58
CA GLU A 137 15.32 23.04 5.94
C GLU A 137 16.23 21.80 6.08
N LEU A 138 16.00 20.80 5.21
CA LEU A 138 16.78 19.57 5.15
C LEU A 138 17.86 19.59 4.07
N LYS A 139 18.02 20.72 3.36
CA LYS A 139 18.91 20.86 2.20
C LYS A 139 18.62 19.83 1.09
N LEU A 140 17.36 19.45 0.95
CA LEU A 140 16.87 18.55 -0.10
C LEU A 140 16.18 19.38 -1.17
N THR A 141 16.31 18.96 -2.43
CA THR A 141 15.50 19.49 -3.54
C THR A 141 14.32 18.56 -3.76
N CYS A 142 13.11 19.12 -3.75
CA CYS A 142 11.91 18.36 -4.06
C CYS A 142 11.59 18.47 -5.56
N VAL A 143 11.39 17.32 -6.21
CA VAL A 143 11.02 17.23 -7.63
C VAL A 143 9.70 16.47 -7.70
N ASP A 144 8.74 17.05 -8.41
CA ASP A 144 7.46 16.40 -8.72
C ASP A 144 7.60 15.68 -10.06
N GLU A 145 7.48 14.35 -10.06
CA GLU A 145 7.59 13.51 -11.27
C GLU A 145 6.25 13.43 -12.04
N GLY A 146 5.21 14.13 -11.58
CA GLY A 146 3.90 14.21 -12.22
C GLY A 146 2.84 13.30 -11.60
N GLU A 147 1.70 13.19 -12.29
CA GLU A 147 0.49 12.58 -11.76
C GLU A 147 0.02 11.41 -12.63
N LEU A 148 -0.62 10.42 -11.99
CA LEU A 148 -1.32 9.33 -12.65
C LEU A 148 -2.82 9.46 -12.39
N VAL A 149 -3.63 9.35 -13.44
CA VAL A 149 -5.09 9.43 -13.31
C VAL A 149 -5.63 8.12 -12.78
N ALA A 150 -6.28 8.17 -11.61
CA ALA A 150 -6.97 7.04 -11.00
C ALA A 150 -8.49 7.32 -10.95
N PRO A 151 -9.31 6.67 -11.81
CA PRO A 151 -10.76 6.85 -11.77
C PRO A 151 -11.33 6.34 -10.43
N ALA A 152 -12.01 7.22 -9.71
CA ALA A 152 -12.69 6.90 -8.46
C ALA A 152 -14.20 7.18 -8.57
N LEU A 153 -15.00 6.33 -7.93
CA LEU A 153 -16.45 6.57 -7.77
C LEU A 153 -16.70 7.05 -6.34
N MET A 154 -16.98 8.34 -6.19
CA MET A 154 -17.39 8.93 -4.92
C MET A 154 -18.89 8.69 -4.71
N SER A 155 -19.27 8.00 -3.63
CA SER A 155 -20.67 7.87 -3.26
C SER A 155 -20.83 8.04 -1.75
N SER A 156 -21.75 8.92 -1.35
CA SER A 156 -22.09 9.20 0.04
C SER A 156 -23.12 8.23 0.61
N ALA A 157 -23.82 7.45 -0.24
CA ALA A 157 -24.84 6.50 0.15
C ALA A 157 -24.89 5.32 -0.82
N GLY A 158 -24.66 4.10 -0.33
CA GLY A 158 -24.64 2.87 -1.15
C GLY A 158 -25.92 2.60 -1.94
N THR A 159 -27.02 3.30 -1.65
CA THR A 159 -28.27 3.27 -2.43
C THR A 159 -28.10 3.78 -3.86
N GLU A 160 -27.28 4.81 -4.09
CA GLU A 160 -27.05 5.38 -5.42
C GLU A 160 -26.24 4.43 -6.31
N ILE A 161 -25.21 3.78 -5.74
CA ILE A 161 -24.42 2.76 -6.42
C ILE A 161 -25.32 1.59 -6.83
N ARG A 162 -26.19 1.14 -5.91
CA ARG A 162 -27.11 0.02 -6.19
C ARG A 162 -28.06 0.36 -7.35
N GLN A 163 -28.67 1.54 -7.33
CA GLN A 163 -29.53 1.98 -8.44
C GLN A 163 -28.77 2.11 -9.76
N ALA A 164 -27.51 2.56 -9.72
CA ALA A 164 -26.68 2.62 -10.91
C ALA A 164 -26.36 1.21 -11.46
N ALA A 165 -26.06 0.26 -10.58
CA ALA A 165 -25.77 -1.14 -10.94
C ALA A 165 -26.97 -1.85 -11.58
N ASP A 166 -28.19 -1.51 -11.17
CA ASP A 166 -29.44 -2.10 -11.70
C ASP A 166 -29.86 -1.55 -13.09
N ARG A 167 -29.13 -0.57 -13.64
CA ARG A 167 -29.45 -0.01 -14.96
C ARG A 167 -29.42 -1.09 -16.03
N ARG A 168 -30.45 -1.09 -16.89
CA ARG A 168 -30.67 -2.12 -17.96
C ARG A 168 -29.42 -2.48 -18.77
N ARG A 169 -28.53 -1.53 -19.03
CA ARG A 169 -27.29 -1.75 -19.79
C ARG A 169 -26.26 -2.60 -19.04
N LEU A 170 -26.23 -2.55 -17.71
CA LEU A 170 -25.31 -3.33 -16.87
C LEU A 170 -25.85 -4.73 -16.62
N VAL A 171 -27.12 -4.84 -16.18
CA VAL A 171 -27.77 -6.13 -15.89
C VAL A 171 -28.02 -6.99 -17.13
N ARG A 172 -27.91 -6.45 -18.35
CA ARG A 172 -28.08 -7.26 -19.58
C ARG A 172 -27.05 -8.39 -19.68
N HIS A 173 -25.83 -8.18 -19.17
CA HIS A 173 -24.76 -9.17 -19.25
C HIS A 173 -24.98 -10.31 -18.25
N GLU A 174 -25.42 -9.97 -17.04
CA GLU A 174 -25.87 -10.96 -16.06
C GLU A 174 -27.05 -11.78 -16.61
N ARG A 175 -28.08 -11.12 -17.14
CA ARG A 175 -29.24 -11.79 -17.74
C ARG A 175 -28.87 -12.68 -18.92
N PHE A 176 -27.85 -12.31 -19.69
CA PHE A 176 -27.36 -13.15 -20.78
C PHE A 176 -26.84 -14.50 -20.23
N PHE A 177 -25.98 -14.48 -19.21
CA PHE A 177 -25.49 -15.72 -18.60
C PHE A 177 -26.59 -16.53 -17.90
N GLN A 178 -27.55 -15.84 -17.27
CA GLN A 178 -28.67 -16.48 -16.57
C GLN A 178 -29.66 -17.21 -17.51
N ARG A 179 -29.62 -16.95 -18.82
CA ARG A 179 -30.47 -17.68 -19.78
C ARG A 179 -30.00 -19.12 -20.01
N ASP A 180 -28.68 -19.33 -19.93
CA ASP A 180 -28.04 -20.59 -20.30
C ASP A 180 -27.44 -21.33 -19.09
N GLY A 181 -27.55 -20.77 -17.88
CA GLY A 181 -27.07 -21.37 -16.65
C GLY A 181 -27.31 -20.53 -15.40
N ALA A 182 -26.77 -20.98 -14.26
CA ALA A 182 -26.76 -20.19 -13.03
C ALA A 182 -25.48 -19.38 -12.92
N LEU A 183 -25.60 -18.07 -12.69
CA LEU A 183 -24.49 -17.20 -12.29
C LEU A 183 -24.47 -17.10 -10.77
N THR A 184 -23.42 -17.61 -10.14
CA THR A 184 -23.24 -17.54 -8.68
C THR A 184 -21.97 -16.77 -8.36
N ILE A 185 -22.05 -15.86 -7.39
CA ILE A 185 -20.93 -15.08 -6.90
C ILE A 185 -20.60 -15.60 -5.49
N HIS A 186 -19.36 -16.05 -5.31
CA HIS A 186 -18.84 -16.51 -4.02
C HIS A 186 -17.86 -15.47 -3.48
N HIS A 187 -18.06 -15.04 -2.23
CA HIS A 187 -17.13 -14.15 -1.52
C HIS A 187 -16.35 -14.95 -0.49
N TRP A 188 -15.05 -15.13 -0.74
CA TRP A 188 -14.14 -15.79 0.18
C TRP A 188 -13.40 -14.73 1.00
N GLN A 189 -13.42 -14.86 2.32
CA GLN A 189 -12.79 -13.93 3.28
C GLN A 189 -11.73 -14.61 4.17
N HIS A 190 -11.53 -15.92 3.97
CA HIS A 190 -10.58 -16.72 4.75
C HIS A 190 -9.45 -17.17 3.83
N GLY A 191 -8.22 -17.00 4.30
CA GLY A 191 -7.01 -17.30 3.54
C GLY A 191 -6.99 -18.73 2.99
N ASP A 192 -7.38 -19.72 3.78
CA ASP A 192 -7.39 -21.13 3.40
C ASP A 192 -8.36 -21.44 2.24
N ALA A 193 -9.49 -20.75 2.18
CA ALA A 193 -10.44 -20.84 1.07
C ALA A 193 -9.89 -20.13 -0.17
N ILE A 194 -9.33 -18.92 -0.01
CA ILE A 194 -8.73 -18.14 -1.09
C ILE A 194 -7.59 -18.91 -1.76
N LEU A 195 -6.68 -19.49 -0.97
CA LEU A 195 -5.50 -20.23 -1.43
C LEU A 195 -5.85 -21.36 -2.39
N ARG A 196 -6.98 -22.06 -2.18
CA ARG A 196 -7.45 -23.15 -3.05
C ARG A 196 -7.87 -22.66 -4.45
N HIS A 197 -8.26 -21.39 -4.56
CA HIS A 197 -8.74 -20.80 -5.81
C HIS A 197 -7.64 -20.02 -6.58
N LEU A 198 -6.55 -19.63 -5.92
CA LEU A 198 -5.45 -18.89 -6.55
C LEU A 198 -4.88 -19.55 -7.82
N PRO A 199 -4.62 -20.88 -7.88
CA PRO A 199 -4.12 -21.50 -9.11
C PRO A 199 -5.05 -21.30 -10.32
N SER A 200 -6.37 -21.43 -10.11
CA SER A 200 -7.35 -21.18 -11.17
C SER A 200 -7.40 -19.70 -11.54
N PHE A 201 -7.34 -18.81 -10.55
CA PHE A 201 -7.32 -17.36 -10.79
C PHE A 201 -6.11 -16.93 -11.63
N PHE A 202 -4.91 -17.42 -11.30
CA PHE A 202 -3.69 -17.15 -12.07
C PHE A 202 -3.80 -17.68 -13.50
N ALA A 203 -4.28 -18.92 -13.68
CA ALA A 203 -4.48 -19.50 -15.00
C ALA A 203 -5.48 -18.71 -15.86
N GLN A 204 -6.58 -18.23 -15.27
CA GLN A 204 -7.55 -17.38 -15.96
C GLN A 204 -6.93 -16.05 -16.39
N HIS A 205 -6.16 -15.41 -15.50
CA HIS A 205 -5.47 -14.17 -15.82
C HIS A 205 -4.43 -14.38 -16.93
N ILE A 206 -3.60 -15.43 -16.87
CA ILE A 206 -2.64 -15.74 -17.94
C ILE A 206 -3.35 -15.86 -19.29
N ARG A 207 -4.39 -16.69 -19.39
CA ARG A 207 -5.18 -16.87 -20.62
C ARG A 207 -5.78 -15.57 -21.14
N ARG A 208 -6.26 -14.70 -20.25
CA ARG A 208 -6.82 -13.40 -20.63
C ARG A 208 -5.80 -12.50 -21.32
N TRP A 209 -4.55 -12.55 -20.88
CA TRP A 209 -3.48 -11.66 -21.38
C TRP A 209 -2.65 -12.25 -22.52
N GLU A 210 -2.76 -13.57 -22.81
CA GLU A 210 -2.08 -14.26 -23.92
C GLU A 210 -2.23 -13.55 -25.28
N ALA A 211 -3.40 -12.95 -25.53
CA ALA A 211 -3.70 -12.28 -26.80
C ALA A 211 -3.24 -10.80 -26.85
N THR A 212 -2.55 -10.31 -25.82
CA THR A 212 -2.11 -8.91 -25.72
C THR A 212 -0.58 -8.81 -25.84
N CYS A 213 -0.07 -7.62 -26.14
CA CYS A 213 1.38 -7.38 -26.14
C CYS A 213 1.99 -7.28 -24.74
N TYR A 214 1.17 -7.33 -23.68
CA TYR A 214 1.61 -7.25 -22.30
C TYR A 214 1.51 -8.63 -21.63
N PRO A 215 2.62 -9.18 -21.12
CA PRO A 215 2.58 -10.46 -20.44
C PRO A 215 1.77 -10.36 -19.14
N SER A 216 1.07 -11.45 -18.80
CA SER A 216 0.44 -11.57 -17.48
C SER A 216 1.49 -11.51 -16.38
N LEU A 217 1.25 -10.71 -15.34
CA LEU A 217 2.10 -10.65 -14.14
C LEU A 217 2.29 -12.03 -13.50
N PHE A 218 1.28 -12.91 -13.56
CA PHE A 218 1.35 -14.25 -13.00
C PHE A 218 2.23 -15.24 -13.78
N LEU A 219 2.88 -14.82 -14.87
CA LEU A 219 3.98 -15.59 -15.45
C LEU A 219 5.23 -15.53 -14.55
N ASP A 220 5.35 -14.50 -13.72
CA ASP A 220 6.36 -14.40 -12.69
C ASP A 220 5.95 -15.20 -11.44
N ALA A 221 6.82 -16.10 -11.00
CA ALA A 221 6.61 -16.90 -9.80
C ALA A 221 6.60 -16.04 -8.53
N ALA A 222 7.36 -14.94 -8.48
CA ALA A 222 7.38 -14.03 -7.34
C ALA A 222 6.00 -13.40 -7.15
N GLN A 223 5.36 -12.96 -8.24
CA GLN A 223 4.00 -12.44 -8.20
C GLN A 223 3.02 -13.47 -7.63
N GLN A 224 3.06 -14.73 -8.11
CA GLN A 224 2.19 -15.76 -7.55
C GLN A 224 2.46 -16.02 -6.05
N SER A 225 3.72 -16.02 -5.64
CA SER A 225 4.11 -16.19 -4.23
C SER A 225 3.60 -15.08 -3.34
N PHE A 226 3.62 -13.83 -3.80
CA PHE A 226 3.07 -12.69 -3.07
C PHE A 226 1.58 -12.88 -2.73
N TYR A 227 0.74 -13.25 -3.70
CA TYR A 227 -0.69 -13.43 -3.41
C TYR A 227 -0.97 -14.64 -2.50
N ARG A 228 -0.13 -15.70 -2.57
CA ARG A 228 -0.24 -16.83 -1.64
C ARG A 228 0.11 -16.39 -0.21
N LEU A 229 1.22 -15.67 -0.07
CA LEU A 229 1.67 -15.17 1.21
C LEU A 229 0.69 -14.16 1.82
N LEU A 230 0.19 -13.23 1.00
CA LEU A 230 -0.81 -12.25 1.43
C LEU A 230 -2.09 -12.92 1.90
N ALA A 231 -2.60 -13.93 1.17
CA ALA A 231 -3.80 -14.66 1.59
C ALA A 231 -3.60 -15.39 2.93
N ASP A 232 -2.41 -15.91 3.18
CA ASP A 232 -2.06 -16.58 4.44
C ASP A 232 -1.94 -15.57 5.60
N GLN A 233 -1.21 -14.47 5.38
CA GLN A 233 -0.94 -13.44 6.39
C GLN A 233 -2.15 -12.55 6.70
N ALA A 234 -3.02 -12.27 5.72
CA ALA A 234 -4.20 -11.42 5.89
C ALA A 234 -5.42 -12.15 6.45
N GLY A 235 -5.45 -13.49 6.40
CA GLY A 235 -6.56 -14.30 6.88
C GLY A 235 -7.06 -13.92 8.30
N PRO A 236 -6.18 -13.72 9.30
CA PRO A 236 -6.59 -13.27 10.63
C PRO A 236 -7.19 -11.84 10.69
N ALA A 237 -6.87 -10.98 9.72
CA ALA A 237 -7.35 -9.60 9.66
C ALA A 237 -8.79 -9.49 9.10
N GLY A 238 -9.34 -10.58 8.56
CA GLY A 238 -10.73 -10.68 8.13
C GLY A 238 -11.03 -10.11 6.74
N TRP A 239 -10.00 -9.94 5.90
CA TRP A 239 -10.11 -9.50 4.52
C TRP A 239 -9.07 -10.15 3.61
#